data_AF-A0A7Y1VW97-F1
#
_entry.id   AF-A0A7Y1VW97-F1
#
_cell.length_a   1.000
_cell.length_b   1.000
_cell.length_c   1.000
_cell.angle_alpha   90.00
_cell.angle_beta   90.00
_cell.angle_gamma   90.00
#
_symmetry.space_group_name_H-M   'P 1'
#
loop_
_entity.id
_entity.type
_entity.pdbx_description
1 polymer ?
#
loop_
_entity_poly.entity_id
_entity_poly.type
_entity_poly.pdbx_seq_one_letter_code
_entity_poly.pdbx_strand_id
1 'polypeptide(L)'
;GQSGLEDIESAIDVLFNHPNVGPFISRRLIQRLVKSNPSAQYIERVSLTFNDNGMGVRGDLAAVIKAILLDEEARDCARMEDSDSGKLREPFVRYTHFARALHTEQYYDRFWNAGYNFWQSTGQGVFAAKSVFNFFLPDFQPNGLIADAGLVAPEFQIHNSRTSIGMLNEINRWAVYNAVMYSWEENNPEVILNIDNLRAYARDTEVLINKLDMLFTHGQLTDRTRMLIKDALDALIYSDFREQRVRLGIYLILISPDYAVLK
;
A
#
# COMPACT_ATOMS: atom_id res chain seq x y z
N GLY A 1 3.49 -4.12 -49.33
CA GLY A 1 3.28 -3.60 -47.96
C GLY A 1 3.73 -4.67 -46.99
N GLN A 2 4.13 -4.27 -45.78
CA GLN A 2 4.31 -5.22 -44.68
C GLN A 2 2.95 -5.85 -44.32
N SER A 3 2.97 -6.96 -43.60
CA SER A 3 1.77 -7.52 -42.97
C SER A 3 1.35 -6.67 -41.77
N GLY A 4 0.07 -6.77 -41.37
CA GLY A 4 -0.42 -6.01 -40.23
C GLY A 4 0.26 -6.34 -38.89
N LEU A 5 0.78 -7.56 -38.72
CA LEU A 5 1.53 -7.94 -37.52
C LEU A 5 2.93 -7.34 -37.52
N GLU A 6 3.62 -7.36 -38.66
CA GLU A 6 4.95 -6.73 -38.81
C GLU A 6 4.88 -5.21 -38.57
N ASP A 7 3.81 -4.55 -39.01
CA ASP A 7 3.59 -3.12 -38.72
C ASP A 7 3.40 -2.87 -37.20
N ILE A 8 2.69 -3.76 -36.50
CA ILE A 8 2.50 -3.67 -35.04
C ILE A 8 3.83 -3.89 -34.30
N GLU A 9 4.58 -4.92 -34.66
CA GLU A 9 5.89 -5.22 -34.05
C GLU A 9 6.87 -4.08 -34.27
N SER A 10 6.94 -3.55 -35.49
CA SER A 10 7.76 -2.37 -35.81
C SER A 10 7.38 -1.15 -34.97
N ALA A 11 6.08 -0.90 -34.79
CA ALA A 11 5.61 0.20 -33.94
C ALA A 11 6.00 0.01 -32.47
N ILE A 12 5.88 -1.22 -31.94
CA ILE A 12 6.28 -1.55 -30.58
C ILE A 12 7.80 -1.38 -30.41
N ASP A 13 8.61 -1.84 -31.35
CA ASP A 13 10.06 -1.70 -31.31
C ASP A 13 10.50 -0.23 -31.34
N VAL A 14 9.87 0.58 -32.19
CA VAL A 14 10.13 2.04 -32.23
C VAL A 14 9.78 2.69 -30.90
N LEU A 15 8.62 2.35 -30.32
CA LEU A 15 8.22 2.89 -29.02
C LEU A 15 9.17 2.45 -27.92
N PHE A 16 9.47 1.15 -27.81
CA PHE A 16 10.34 0.58 -26.79
C PHE A 16 11.76 1.17 -26.80
N ASN A 17 12.30 1.41 -28.00
CA ASN A 17 13.62 1.99 -28.19
C ASN A 17 13.63 3.52 -28.12
N HIS A 18 12.47 4.17 -28.01
CA HIS A 18 12.42 5.62 -27.88
C HIS A 18 13.11 6.08 -26.56
N PRO A 19 13.96 7.13 -26.59
CA PRO A 19 14.72 7.58 -25.40
C PRO A 19 13.85 7.90 -24.18
N ASN A 20 12.62 8.40 -24.39
CA ASN A 20 11.70 8.75 -23.31
C ASN A 20 11.12 7.54 -22.55
N VAL A 21 11.19 6.32 -23.08
CA VAL A 21 10.58 5.15 -22.42
C VAL A 21 11.29 4.82 -21.12
N GLY A 22 12.62 4.86 -21.08
CA GLY A 22 13.40 4.59 -19.88
C GLY A 22 13.00 5.50 -18.71
N PRO A 23 13.07 6.83 -18.86
CA PRO A 23 12.67 7.76 -17.80
C PRO A 23 11.18 7.65 -17.45
N PHE A 24 10.31 7.46 -18.45
CA PHE A 24 8.88 7.34 -18.23
C PHE A 24 8.53 6.11 -17.38
N ILE A 25 8.99 4.93 -17.77
CA ILE A 25 8.74 3.69 -17.02
C ILE A 25 9.38 3.74 -15.65
N SER A 26 10.61 4.25 -15.54
CA SER A 26 11.34 4.38 -14.27
C SER A 26 10.55 5.22 -13.26
N ARG A 27 10.08 6.41 -13.65
CA ARG A 27 9.25 7.26 -12.79
C ARG A 27 7.99 6.51 -12.32
N ARG A 28 7.28 5.82 -13.22
CA ARG A 28 6.02 5.13 -12.88
C ARG A 28 6.26 3.96 -11.93
N LEU A 29 7.30 3.17 -12.15
CA LEU A 29 7.63 2.06 -11.27
C LEU A 29 8.09 2.53 -9.90
N ILE A 30 8.90 3.58 -9.82
CA ILE A 30 9.32 4.17 -8.54
C ILE A 30 8.11 4.68 -7.76
N GLN A 31 7.16 5.37 -8.40
CA GLN A 31 5.92 5.80 -7.76
C GLN A 31 5.12 4.62 -7.19
N ARG A 32 5.01 3.53 -7.94
CA ARG A 32 4.28 2.33 -7.52
C ARG A 32 5.00 1.53 -6.44
N LEU A 33 6.32 1.55 -6.38
CA LEU A 33 7.09 0.70 -5.46
C LEU A 33 7.56 1.45 -4.21
N VAL A 34 7.93 2.72 -4.32
CA VAL A 34 8.67 3.46 -3.28
C VAL A 34 7.92 4.72 -2.85
N LYS A 35 7.93 5.80 -3.64
CA LYS A 35 7.47 7.14 -3.23
C LYS A 35 6.85 7.94 -4.38
N SER A 36 5.91 8.85 -4.09
CA SER A 36 5.17 9.60 -5.11
C SER A 36 6.03 10.62 -5.87
N ASN A 37 7.05 11.18 -5.21
CA ASN A 37 7.90 12.27 -5.75
C ASN A 37 9.39 11.89 -5.72
N PRO A 38 9.86 10.98 -6.60
CA PRO A 38 11.28 10.65 -6.69
C PRO A 38 12.09 11.79 -7.33
N SER A 39 13.35 11.95 -6.90
CA SER A 39 14.25 12.94 -7.51
C SER A 39 14.56 12.62 -8.98
N ALA A 40 15.00 13.65 -9.71
CA ALA A 40 15.44 13.48 -11.10
C ALA A 40 16.64 12.52 -11.21
N GLN A 41 17.56 12.56 -10.25
CA GLN A 41 18.74 11.70 -10.19
C GLN A 41 18.35 10.23 -9.97
N TYR A 42 17.35 9.97 -9.13
CA TYR A 42 16.86 8.61 -8.91
C TYR A 42 16.19 8.05 -10.19
N ILE A 43 15.36 8.86 -10.86
CA ILE A 43 14.77 8.48 -12.15
C ILE A 43 15.85 8.20 -13.19
N GLU A 44 16.89 9.04 -13.25
CA GLU A 44 18.00 8.89 -14.19
C GLU A 44 18.76 7.57 -13.98
N ARG A 45 19.16 7.26 -12.74
CA ARG A 45 19.89 6.02 -12.44
C ARG A 45 19.10 4.77 -12.83
N VAL A 46 17.81 4.72 -12.48
CA VAL A 46 16.94 3.60 -12.85
C VAL A 46 16.73 3.55 -14.37
N SER A 47 16.60 4.71 -15.02
CA SER A 47 16.50 4.78 -16.48
C SER A 47 17.75 4.27 -17.18
N LEU A 48 18.95 4.49 -16.64
CA LEU A 48 20.18 3.93 -17.18
C LEU A 48 20.15 2.40 -17.10
N THR A 49 19.70 1.82 -15.98
CA THR A 49 19.50 0.37 -15.85
C THR A 49 18.42 -0.18 -16.78
N PHE A 50 17.34 0.58 -17.02
CA PHE A 50 16.34 0.21 -18.03
C PHE A 50 16.97 0.19 -19.43
N ASN A 51 17.82 1.16 -19.74
CA ASN A 51 18.44 1.27 -21.05
C ASN A 51 19.46 0.14 -21.30
N ASP A 52 20.19 -0.26 -20.27
CA ASP A 52 21.13 -1.37 -20.27
C ASP A 52 21.30 -1.93 -18.85
N ASN A 53 21.02 -3.22 -18.65
CA ASN A 53 21.20 -3.91 -17.37
C ASN A 53 22.65 -4.22 -17.00
N GLY A 54 23.63 -3.73 -17.78
CA GLY A 54 25.06 -4.03 -17.65
C GLY A 54 25.51 -5.23 -18.50
N MET A 55 24.59 -5.84 -19.25
CA MET A 55 24.85 -6.94 -20.20
C MET A 55 24.36 -6.61 -21.62
N GLY A 56 24.03 -5.35 -21.89
CA GLY A 56 23.49 -4.90 -23.17
C GLY A 56 22.00 -5.21 -23.36
N VAL A 57 21.27 -5.61 -22.31
CA VAL A 57 19.84 -5.93 -22.39
C VAL A 57 19.02 -4.75 -21.90
N ARG A 58 18.24 -4.16 -22.80
CA ARG A 58 17.25 -3.12 -22.50
C ARG A 58 15.98 -3.72 -21.91
N GLY A 59 15.38 -3.06 -20.93
CA GLY A 59 14.07 -3.41 -20.40
C GLY A 59 14.03 -4.63 -19.47
N ASP A 60 15.19 -5.07 -18.95
CA ASP A 60 15.24 -6.13 -17.93
C ASP A 60 14.58 -5.65 -16.61
N LEU A 61 13.33 -6.07 -16.40
CA LEU A 61 12.55 -5.66 -15.24
C LEU A 61 13.12 -6.15 -13.92
N ALA A 62 13.84 -7.28 -13.89
CA ALA A 62 14.47 -7.75 -12.66
C ALA A 62 15.61 -6.81 -12.26
N ALA A 63 16.43 -6.39 -13.22
CA ALA A 63 17.48 -5.39 -13.00
C ALA A 63 16.89 -4.03 -12.61
N VAL A 64 15.83 -3.57 -13.29
CA VAL A 64 15.15 -2.30 -12.99
C VAL A 64 14.55 -2.29 -11.59
N ILE A 65 13.80 -3.32 -11.19
CA ILE A 65 13.21 -3.41 -9.84
C ILE A 65 14.32 -3.44 -8.78
N LYS A 66 15.41 -4.17 -9.03
CA LYS A 66 16.57 -4.17 -8.14
C LYS A 66 17.18 -2.78 -8.01
N ALA A 67 17.37 -2.06 -9.11
CA ALA A 67 17.88 -0.70 -9.10
C ALA A 67 16.96 0.25 -8.31
N ILE A 68 15.64 0.12 -8.48
CA ILE A 68 14.65 0.88 -7.71
C ILE A 68 14.82 0.62 -6.21
N LEU A 69 14.74 -0.65 -5.77
CA LEU A 69 14.71 -0.99 -4.35
C LEU A 69 16.05 -0.84 -3.63
N LEU A 70 17.16 -0.80 -4.38
CA LEU A 70 18.51 -0.66 -3.84
C LEU A 70 19.11 0.74 -3.98
N ASP A 71 18.39 1.68 -4.62
CA ASP A 71 18.83 3.05 -4.76
C ASP A 71 19.01 3.74 -3.39
N GLU A 72 20.00 4.63 -3.30
CA GLU A 72 20.28 5.40 -2.09
C GLU A 72 19.06 6.18 -1.60
N GLU A 73 18.26 6.77 -2.49
CA GLU A 73 17.08 7.55 -2.09
C GLU A 73 15.97 6.68 -1.50
N ALA A 74 15.91 5.41 -1.90
CA ALA A 74 14.94 4.45 -1.37
C ALA A 74 15.38 3.82 -0.03
N ARG A 75 16.67 3.89 0.30
CA ARG A 75 17.27 3.20 1.47
C ARG A 75 17.78 4.13 2.56
N ASP A 76 18.04 5.39 2.23
CA ASP A 76 18.57 6.38 3.15
C ASP A 76 17.52 6.78 4.20
N CYS A 77 17.76 6.42 5.46
CA CYS A 77 16.89 6.76 6.58
C CYS A 77 16.70 8.27 6.77
N ALA A 78 17.66 9.10 6.32
CA ALA A 78 17.51 10.55 6.40
C ALA A 78 16.31 11.06 5.58
N ARG A 79 15.86 10.31 4.57
CA ARG A 79 14.70 10.66 3.75
C ARG A 79 13.35 10.39 4.42
N MET A 80 13.33 9.72 5.58
CA MET A 80 12.08 9.52 6.34
C MET A 80 11.57 10.82 7.00
N GLU A 81 12.48 11.77 7.23
CA GLU A 81 12.15 13.09 7.80
C GLU A 81 11.82 14.13 6.73
N ASP A 82 12.01 13.80 5.45
CA ASP A 82 11.69 14.68 4.33
C ASP A 82 10.16 14.74 4.12
N SER A 83 9.62 15.96 4.08
CA SER A 83 8.18 16.21 3.88
C SER A 83 7.68 15.75 2.51
N ASP A 84 8.59 15.66 1.54
CA ASP A 84 8.27 15.33 0.16
C ASP A 84 8.39 13.82 -0.10
N SER A 85 8.83 13.08 0.93
CA SER A 85 9.02 11.64 0.88
C SER A 85 7.76 10.85 1.20
N GLY A 86 7.74 9.61 0.72
CA GLY A 86 6.65 8.69 0.94
C GLY A 86 5.50 8.79 -0.06
N LYS A 87 4.40 8.12 0.31
CA LYS A 87 3.16 8.04 -0.46
C LYS A 87 2.01 7.51 0.37
N LEU A 88 0.77 7.80 -0.03
CA LEU A 88 -0.39 7.14 0.54
C LEU A 88 -0.41 5.66 0.12
N ARG A 89 -0.65 4.74 1.05
CA ARG A 89 -0.85 3.33 0.74
C ARG A 89 -2.20 3.15 0.02
N GLU A 90 -2.17 2.60 -1.18
CA GLU A 90 -3.37 2.24 -1.94
C GLU A 90 -4.26 1.26 -1.16
N PRO A 91 -5.59 1.28 -1.35
CA PRO A 91 -6.51 0.37 -0.66
C PRO A 91 -6.10 -1.11 -0.72
N PHE A 92 -5.76 -1.66 -1.88
CA PHE A 92 -5.33 -3.06 -1.99
C PHE A 92 -4.00 -3.33 -1.30
N VAL A 93 -3.09 -2.36 -1.26
CA VAL A 93 -1.82 -2.50 -0.53
C VAL A 93 -2.10 -2.58 0.96
N ARG A 94 -3.03 -1.77 1.49
CA ARG A 94 -3.46 -1.85 2.89
C ARG A 94 -4.15 -3.18 3.20
N TYR A 95 -5.04 -3.64 2.32
CA TYR A 95 -5.75 -4.91 2.49
C TYR A 95 -4.80 -6.12 2.48
N THR A 96 -3.91 -6.20 1.48
CA THR A 96 -2.94 -7.30 1.36
C THR A 96 -1.88 -7.24 2.46
N HIS A 97 -1.44 -6.05 2.88
CA HIS A 97 -0.54 -5.90 4.02
C HIS A 97 -1.20 -6.44 5.29
N PHE A 98 -2.44 -6.04 5.58
CA PHE A 98 -3.18 -6.53 6.73
C PHE A 98 -3.34 -8.06 6.72
N ALA A 99 -3.81 -8.62 5.61
CA ALA A 99 -4.06 -10.05 5.47
C ALA A 99 -2.76 -10.90 5.55
N ARG A 100 -1.59 -10.32 5.24
CA ARG A 100 -0.29 -10.99 5.34
C ARG A 100 0.41 -10.80 6.67
N ALA A 101 0.18 -9.68 7.36
CA ALA A 101 0.86 -9.35 8.61
C ALA A 101 0.41 -10.24 9.78
N LEU A 102 -0.79 -10.80 9.69
CA LEU A 102 -1.41 -11.61 10.74
C LEU A 102 -1.91 -12.94 10.18
N HIS A 103 -2.05 -13.93 11.06
CA HIS A 103 -2.56 -15.24 10.68
C HIS A 103 -4.07 -15.16 10.44
N THR A 104 -4.53 -15.64 9.29
CA THR A 104 -5.95 -15.76 8.96
C THR A 104 -6.36 -17.21 8.87
N GLU A 105 -7.59 -17.52 9.27
CA GLU A 105 -8.12 -18.87 9.29
C GLU A 105 -9.47 -18.94 8.59
N GLN A 106 -9.75 -20.07 7.96
CA GLN A 106 -11.05 -20.37 7.37
C GLN A 106 -11.32 -21.86 7.49
N TYR A 107 -12.56 -22.23 7.81
CA TYR A 107 -12.94 -23.59 8.20
C TYR A 107 -12.62 -24.68 7.15
N TYR A 108 -12.75 -24.35 5.85
CA TYR A 108 -12.47 -25.20 4.71
C TYR A 108 -11.11 -24.90 4.05
N ASP A 109 -10.28 -24.07 4.66
CA ASP A 109 -9.01 -23.59 4.10
C ASP A 109 -9.18 -22.83 2.77
N ARG A 110 -10.29 -22.08 2.65
CA ARG A 110 -10.64 -21.31 1.45
C ARG A 110 -10.56 -19.81 1.69
N PHE A 111 -9.48 -19.20 1.21
CA PHE A 111 -9.22 -17.77 1.38
C PHE A 111 -9.79 -16.94 0.23
N TRP A 112 -11.11 -16.93 0.09
CA TRP A 112 -11.79 -16.25 -1.00
C TRP A 112 -12.36 -14.91 -0.56
N ASN A 113 -12.14 -13.88 -1.38
CA ASN A 113 -12.84 -12.61 -1.28
C ASN A 113 -13.46 -12.29 -2.63
N ALA A 114 -14.78 -12.11 -2.68
CA ALA A 114 -15.47 -11.77 -3.93
C ALA A 114 -15.17 -10.32 -4.38
N GLY A 115 -14.58 -9.49 -3.52
CA GLY A 115 -14.00 -8.19 -3.86
C GLY A 115 -14.99 -7.06 -4.13
N TYR A 116 -16.27 -7.37 -4.38
CA TYR A 116 -17.29 -6.37 -4.72
C TYR A 116 -17.52 -5.34 -3.60
N ASN A 117 -17.66 -5.79 -2.35
CA ASN A 117 -17.86 -4.89 -1.22
C ASN A 117 -16.64 -3.98 -1.03
N PHE A 118 -15.43 -4.56 -1.09
CA PHE A 118 -14.18 -3.81 -1.00
C PHE A 118 -14.07 -2.75 -2.10
N TRP A 119 -14.43 -3.10 -3.34
CA TRP A 119 -14.46 -2.17 -4.47
C TRP A 119 -15.49 -1.05 -4.28
N GLN A 120 -16.70 -1.35 -3.80
CA GLN A 120 -17.72 -0.35 -3.51
C GLN A 120 -17.30 0.64 -2.41
N SER A 121 -16.58 0.14 -1.41
CA SER A 121 -16.06 0.91 -0.27
C SER A 121 -14.88 1.79 -0.66
N THR A 122 -13.95 1.28 -1.47
CA THR A 122 -12.64 1.92 -1.69
C THR A 122 -12.43 2.50 -3.08
N GLY A 123 -13.27 2.13 -4.05
CA GLY A 123 -13.09 2.48 -5.46
C GLY A 123 -12.01 1.68 -6.19
N GLN A 124 -11.33 0.74 -5.51
CA GLN A 124 -10.30 -0.11 -6.08
C GLN A 124 -10.77 -1.57 -6.10
N GLY A 125 -10.78 -2.22 -7.27
CA GLY A 125 -11.13 -3.64 -7.45
C GLY A 125 -10.07 -4.37 -8.28
N VAL A 126 -9.76 -5.64 -8.01
CA VAL A 126 -8.81 -6.40 -8.84
C VAL A 126 -9.33 -6.45 -10.28
N PHE A 127 -8.47 -6.13 -11.27
CA PHE A 127 -8.83 -6.02 -12.69
C PHE A 127 -9.97 -5.03 -13.01
N ALA A 128 -10.30 -4.10 -12.11
CA ALA A 128 -11.40 -3.14 -12.28
C ALA A 128 -10.93 -1.70 -12.61
N ALA A 129 -9.71 -1.54 -13.12
CA ALA A 129 -9.20 -0.23 -13.52
C ALA A 129 -10.00 0.31 -14.72
N LYS A 130 -10.44 1.58 -14.63
CA LYS A 130 -11.26 2.21 -15.68
C LYS A 130 -10.45 2.78 -16.85
N SER A 131 -9.12 2.72 -16.78
CA SER A 131 -8.22 3.27 -17.79
C SER A 131 -6.95 2.45 -17.93
N VAL A 132 -6.25 2.63 -19.05
CA VAL A 132 -4.90 2.07 -19.29
C VAL A 132 -3.84 2.67 -18.36
N PHE A 133 -4.14 3.78 -17.68
CA PHE A 133 -3.28 4.43 -16.69
C PHE A 133 -3.51 3.91 -15.26
N ASN A 134 -4.29 2.82 -15.12
CA ASN A 134 -4.68 2.21 -13.85
C ASN A 134 -5.74 3.05 -13.08
N PHE A 135 -5.87 2.88 -11.76
CA PHE A 135 -6.89 3.53 -10.92
C PHE A 135 -6.74 5.05 -10.77
N PHE A 136 -5.54 5.58 -11.01
CA PHE A 136 -5.23 6.98 -10.81
C PHE A 136 -4.08 7.43 -11.70
N LEU A 137 -4.11 8.72 -12.03
CA LEU A 137 -3.10 9.41 -12.81
C LEU A 137 -1.88 9.70 -11.94
N PRO A 138 -0.67 9.41 -12.42
CA PRO A 138 0.56 9.57 -11.64
C PRO A 138 1.09 11.00 -11.56
N ASP A 139 0.44 11.93 -12.25
CA ASP A 139 0.61 13.37 -12.12
C ASP A 139 -0.56 14.03 -11.37
N PHE A 140 -1.48 13.24 -10.80
CA PHE A 140 -2.56 13.79 -10.00
C PHE A 140 -2.03 14.54 -8.78
N GLN A 141 -2.52 15.76 -8.60
CA GLN A 141 -2.24 16.62 -7.46
C GLN A 141 -3.55 16.89 -6.73
N PRO A 142 -3.69 16.51 -5.44
CA PRO A 142 -4.81 16.95 -4.65
C PRO A 142 -4.69 18.45 -4.35
N ASN A 143 -5.82 19.15 -4.28
CA ASN A 143 -5.85 20.58 -3.93
C ASN A 143 -5.22 20.82 -2.54
N GLY A 144 -4.55 21.97 -2.38
CA GLY A 144 -3.92 22.41 -1.13
C GLY A 144 -2.40 22.20 -1.12
N LEU A 145 -1.85 21.99 0.08
CA LEU A 145 -0.40 22.05 0.36
C LEU A 145 0.48 21.22 -0.60
N ILE A 146 0.00 20.06 -1.06
CA ILE A 146 0.74 19.19 -1.99
C ILE A 146 0.86 19.86 -3.37
N ALA A 147 -0.25 20.35 -3.93
CA ALA A 147 -0.25 21.07 -5.19
C ALA A 147 0.48 22.41 -5.09
N ASP A 148 0.34 23.13 -3.98
CA ASP A 148 1.03 24.41 -3.72
C ASP A 148 2.56 24.23 -3.69
N ALA A 149 3.04 23.05 -3.27
CA ALA A 149 4.45 22.66 -3.31
C ALA A 149 4.91 22.09 -4.67
N GLY A 150 4.01 21.97 -5.66
CA GLY A 150 4.31 21.38 -6.96
C GLY A 150 4.51 19.86 -6.95
N LEU A 151 4.12 19.20 -5.85
CA LEU A 151 4.26 17.76 -5.67
C LEU A 151 3.04 17.01 -6.23
N VAL A 152 3.21 15.73 -6.53
CA VAL A 152 2.13 14.82 -6.92
C VAL A 152 1.81 13.85 -5.79
N ALA A 153 0.55 13.44 -5.70
CA ALA A 153 0.13 12.41 -4.75
C ALA A 153 -0.95 11.53 -5.42
N PRO A 154 -0.53 10.66 -6.35
CA PRO A 154 -1.43 9.95 -7.26
C PRO A 154 -2.58 9.21 -6.59
N GLU A 155 -2.26 8.51 -5.49
CA GLU A 155 -3.20 7.68 -4.74
C GLU A 155 -4.36 8.48 -4.13
N PHE A 156 -4.18 9.80 -3.93
CA PHE A 156 -5.24 10.67 -3.44
C PHE A 156 -6.39 10.86 -4.44
N GLN A 157 -6.20 10.53 -5.72
CA GLN A 157 -7.29 10.63 -6.71
C GLN A 157 -8.46 9.70 -6.37
N ILE A 158 -8.16 8.55 -5.76
CA ILE A 158 -9.17 7.59 -5.30
C ILE A 158 -9.41 7.65 -3.79
N HIS A 159 -8.76 8.55 -3.06
CA HIS A 159 -8.95 8.80 -1.64
C HIS A 159 -9.73 10.10 -1.42
N ASN A 160 -11.06 10.00 -1.38
CA ASN A 160 -11.97 11.14 -1.25
C ASN A 160 -12.89 10.99 -0.03
N SER A 161 -13.80 11.94 0.18
CA SER A 161 -14.72 11.95 1.33
C SER A 161 -15.60 10.70 1.46
N ARG A 162 -15.87 9.99 0.35
CA ARG A 162 -16.59 8.70 0.38
C ARG A 162 -15.64 7.53 0.67
N THR A 163 -14.58 7.40 -0.12
CA THR A 163 -13.70 6.21 -0.08
C THR A 163 -12.80 6.18 1.15
N SER A 164 -12.48 7.35 1.72
CA SER A 164 -11.79 7.44 3.03
C SER A 164 -12.62 6.77 4.13
N ILE A 165 -13.92 7.11 4.25
CA ILE A 165 -14.84 6.48 5.19
C ILE A 165 -15.03 4.99 4.87
N GLY A 166 -15.18 4.65 3.59
CA GLY A 166 -15.29 3.25 3.16
C GLY A 166 -14.10 2.40 3.58
N MET A 167 -12.88 2.94 3.47
CA MET A 167 -11.67 2.25 3.96
C MET A 167 -11.68 2.06 5.47
N LEU A 168 -12.16 3.04 6.26
CA LEU A 168 -12.32 2.87 7.71
C LEU A 168 -13.31 1.75 8.05
N ASN A 169 -14.40 1.66 7.30
CA ASN A 169 -15.40 0.59 7.47
C ASN A 169 -14.82 -0.79 7.16
N GLU A 170 -14.02 -0.92 6.10
CA GLU A 170 -13.33 -2.18 5.79
C GLU A 170 -12.34 -2.56 6.91
N ILE A 171 -11.54 -1.62 7.41
CA ILE A 171 -10.62 -1.88 8.52
C ILE A 171 -11.37 -2.28 9.79
N ASN A 172 -12.49 -1.63 10.09
CA ASN A 172 -13.35 -1.99 11.21
C ASN A 172 -13.89 -3.42 11.06
N ARG A 173 -14.33 -3.78 9.85
CA ARG A 173 -14.80 -5.12 9.52
C ARG A 173 -13.71 -6.17 9.76
N TRP A 174 -12.49 -5.92 9.30
CA TRP A 174 -11.39 -6.88 9.48
C TRP A 174 -10.92 -7.00 10.94
N ALA A 175 -10.65 -5.88 11.59
CA ALA A 175 -10.03 -5.86 12.91
C ALA A 175 -11.03 -6.13 14.05
N VAL A 176 -12.21 -5.50 13.99
CA VAL A 176 -13.18 -5.48 15.08
C VAL A 176 -14.25 -6.56 14.89
N TYR A 177 -14.87 -6.64 13.70
CA TYR A 177 -15.89 -7.67 13.42
C TYR A 177 -15.32 -9.04 13.04
N ASN A 178 -13.99 -9.15 12.95
CA ASN A 178 -13.30 -10.41 12.65
C ASN A 178 -13.63 -10.99 11.27
N ALA A 179 -13.87 -10.12 10.29
CA ALA A 179 -14.47 -10.43 9.01
C ALA A 179 -13.52 -10.04 7.85
N VAL A 180 -12.42 -10.75 7.68
CA VAL A 180 -11.32 -10.34 6.77
C VAL A 180 -11.69 -10.52 5.31
N MET A 181 -12.23 -11.69 4.96
CA MET A 181 -12.63 -12.02 3.59
C MET A 181 -14.00 -12.66 3.57
N TYR A 182 -14.79 -12.32 2.55
CA TYR A 182 -16.10 -12.89 2.33
C TYR A 182 -16.30 -13.19 0.86
N SER A 183 -16.90 -14.34 0.61
CA SER A 183 -17.38 -14.74 -0.70
C SER A 183 -18.81 -15.25 -0.56
N TRP A 184 -19.69 -14.77 -1.42
CA TRP A 184 -21.03 -15.37 -1.58
C TRP A 184 -20.97 -16.69 -2.35
N GLU A 185 -19.83 -17.01 -2.96
CA GLU A 185 -19.60 -18.31 -3.61
C GLU A 185 -19.53 -19.40 -2.54
N GLU A 186 -20.43 -20.37 -2.64
CA GLU A 186 -20.54 -21.58 -1.81
C GLU A 186 -20.92 -21.41 -0.33
N ASN A 187 -21.56 -20.30 0.08
CA ASN A 187 -21.99 -20.05 1.48
C ASN A 187 -20.86 -20.30 2.51
N ASN A 188 -19.61 -20.04 2.13
CA ASN A 188 -18.46 -20.25 3.00
C ASN A 188 -18.54 -19.30 4.21
N PRO A 189 -18.14 -19.75 5.42
CA PRO A 189 -17.91 -18.82 6.52
C PRO A 189 -16.77 -17.86 6.14
N GLU A 190 -16.80 -16.67 6.75
CA GLU A 190 -15.77 -15.66 6.51
C GLU A 190 -14.38 -16.17 6.91
N VAL A 191 -13.37 -15.64 6.21
CA VAL A 191 -12.00 -15.75 6.66
C VAL A 191 -11.85 -14.82 7.87
N ILE A 192 -11.41 -15.38 8.99
CA ILE A 192 -11.28 -14.67 10.26
C ILE A 192 -9.81 -14.41 10.61
N LEU A 193 -9.59 -13.47 11.52
CA LEU A 193 -8.26 -13.16 12.05
C LEU A 193 -7.98 -14.01 13.30
N ASN A 194 -6.86 -14.73 13.32
CA ASN A 194 -6.34 -15.33 14.54
C ASN A 194 -5.45 -14.32 15.27
N ILE A 195 -5.86 -13.94 16.48
CA ILE A 195 -5.18 -12.97 17.33
C ILE A 195 -4.55 -13.58 18.59
N ASP A 196 -4.51 -14.90 18.73
CA ASP A 196 -4.08 -15.56 19.98
C ASP A 196 -2.64 -15.20 20.36
N ASN A 197 -1.76 -15.11 19.37
CA ASN A 197 -0.38 -14.65 19.55
C ASN A 197 -0.30 -13.19 20.07
N LEU A 198 -1.25 -12.34 19.68
CA LEU A 198 -1.29 -10.94 20.12
C LEU A 198 -1.95 -10.78 21.50
N ARG A 199 -2.90 -11.66 21.87
CA ARG A 199 -3.56 -11.63 23.18
C ARG A 199 -2.59 -11.82 24.34
N ALA A 200 -1.46 -12.50 24.11
CA ALA A 200 -0.39 -12.63 25.11
C ALA A 200 0.23 -11.27 25.48
N TYR A 201 0.36 -10.36 24.52
CA TYR A 201 0.95 -9.03 24.72
C TYR A 201 -0.05 -8.03 25.32
N ALA A 202 -1.36 -8.23 25.12
CA ALA A 202 -2.40 -7.28 25.48
C ALA A 202 -2.62 -7.03 26.98
N ARG A 203 -1.90 -7.73 27.86
CA ARG A 203 -1.85 -7.43 29.30
C ARG A 203 -1.16 -6.09 29.56
N ASP A 204 -0.14 -5.79 28.75
CA ASP A 204 0.62 -4.55 28.80
C ASP A 204 0.38 -3.81 27.48
N THR A 205 -0.26 -2.65 27.58
CA THR A 205 -0.63 -1.83 26.43
C THR A 205 0.60 -1.40 25.62
N GLU A 206 1.71 -1.07 26.29
CA GLU A 206 2.92 -0.63 25.63
C GLU A 206 3.57 -1.77 24.84
N VAL A 207 3.61 -2.97 25.42
CA VAL A 207 4.13 -4.17 24.75
C VAL A 207 3.29 -4.52 23.52
N LEU A 208 1.95 -4.43 23.63
CA LEU A 208 1.06 -4.64 22.49
C LEU A 208 1.31 -3.59 21.39
N ILE A 209 1.37 -2.30 21.74
CA ILE A 209 1.59 -1.23 20.76
C ILE A 209 2.94 -1.41 20.07
N ASN A 210 4.02 -1.74 20.79
CA ASN A 210 5.33 -2.01 20.19
C ASN A 210 5.27 -3.13 19.16
N LYS A 211 4.51 -4.21 19.44
CA LYS A 211 4.36 -5.31 18.50
C LYS A 211 3.58 -4.89 17.25
N LEU A 212 2.51 -4.13 17.41
CA LEU A 212 1.70 -3.66 16.31
C LEU A 212 2.42 -2.60 15.46
N ASP A 213 3.22 -1.73 16.09
CA ASP A 213 4.06 -0.73 15.43
C ASP A 213 5.08 -1.40 14.50
N MET A 214 5.76 -2.43 14.99
CA MET A 214 6.64 -3.24 14.14
C MET A 214 5.92 -3.89 12.96
N LEU A 215 4.70 -4.39 13.17
CA LEU A 215 3.93 -5.11 12.15
C LEU A 215 3.37 -4.20 11.07
N PHE A 216 2.88 -3.01 11.44
CA PHE A 216 2.09 -2.18 10.55
C PHE A 216 2.79 -0.89 10.11
N THR A 217 3.58 -0.28 11.00
CA THR A 217 4.23 1.01 10.79
C THR A 217 5.75 0.90 10.72
N HIS A 218 6.31 -0.32 10.74
CA HIS A 218 7.75 -0.59 10.68
C HIS A 218 8.56 0.13 11.77
N GLY A 219 7.97 0.36 12.95
CA GLY A 219 8.61 1.09 14.05
C GLY A 219 8.56 2.60 13.91
N GLN A 220 7.72 3.14 13.01
CA GLN A 220 7.61 4.59 12.74
C GLN A 220 6.35 5.22 13.35
N LEU A 221 5.67 4.54 14.27
CA LEU A 221 4.52 5.12 14.96
C LEU A 221 4.97 6.33 15.79
N THR A 222 4.41 7.50 15.52
CA THR A 222 4.78 8.74 16.21
C THR A 222 4.37 8.68 17.68
N ASP A 223 5.11 9.36 18.55
CA ASP A 223 4.81 9.43 19.99
C ASP A 223 3.40 9.94 20.25
N ARG A 224 2.93 10.90 19.45
CA ARG A 224 1.57 11.42 19.55
C ARG A 224 0.52 10.35 19.26
N THR A 225 0.63 9.63 18.14
CA THR A 225 -0.32 8.58 17.77
C THR A 225 -0.26 7.43 18.78
N ARG A 226 0.94 7.05 19.23
CA ARG A 226 1.19 6.05 20.27
C ARG A 226 0.45 6.38 21.56
N MET A 227 0.58 7.61 22.08
CA MET A 227 -0.12 8.04 23.30
C MET A 227 -1.64 7.96 23.14
N LEU A 228 -2.19 8.44 22.02
CA LEU A 228 -3.65 8.40 21.77
C LEU A 228 -4.18 6.96 21.75
N ILE A 229 -3.44 6.04 21.12
CA ILE A 229 -3.79 4.61 21.12
C ILE A 229 -3.71 4.06 22.53
N LYS A 230 -2.61 4.33 23.25
CA LYS A 230 -2.40 3.85 24.61
C LYS A 230 -3.53 4.26 25.54
N ASP A 231 -3.90 5.53 25.53
CA ASP A 231 -4.99 6.06 26.36
C ASP A 231 -6.33 5.35 26.05
N ALA A 232 -6.63 5.11 24.77
CA ALA A 232 -7.83 4.40 24.36
C ALA A 232 -7.83 2.91 24.80
N LEU A 233 -6.67 2.25 24.75
CA LEU A 233 -6.54 0.84 25.15
C LEU A 233 -6.55 0.65 26.67
N ASP A 234 -5.96 1.58 27.42
CA ASP A 234 -5.92 1.54 28.89
C ASP A 234 -7.31 1.75 29.51
N ALA A 235 -8.21 2.46 28.83
CA ALA A 235 -9.60 2.61 29.22
C ALA A 235 -10.39 1.29 29.19
N LEU A 236 -9.92 0.26 28.47
CA LEU A 236 -10.53 -1.06 28.44
C LEU A 236 -10.10 -1.88 29.66
N ILE A 237 -10.99 -1.98 30.65
CA ILE A 237 -10.74 -2.64 31.94
C ILE A 237 -11.76 -3.74 32.32
N TYR A 238 -12.84 -3.86 31.55
CA TYR A 238 -13.92 -4.84 31.81
C TYR A 238 -13.87 -5.99 30.80
N SER A 239 -14.48 -7.14 31.13
CA SER A 239 -14.53 -8.34 30.26
C SER A 239 -13.12 -8.96 30.00
N ASP A 240 -13.01 -9.92 29.07
CA ASP A 240 -11.73 -10.28 28.45
C ASP A 240 -11.23 -9.10 27.58
N PHE A 241 -10.78 -8.06 28.27
CA PHE A 241 -10.29 -6.81 27.67
C PHE A 241 -9.12 -7.04 26.71
N ARG A 242 -8.41 -8.17 26.83
CA ARG A 242 -7.23 -8.48 26.00
C ARG A 242 -7.60 -8.61 24.53
N GLU A 243 -8.68 -9.31 24.21
CA GLU A 243 -9.16 -9.40 22.83
C GLU A 243 -9.58 -8.02 22.32
N GLN A 244 -10.36 -7.29 23.10
CA GLN A 244 -10.82 -5.94 22.74
C GLN A 244 -9.65 -4.98 22.51
N ARG A 245 -8.62 -5.04 23.37
CA ARG A 245 -7.40 -4.23 23.22
C ARG A 245 -6.64 -4.56 21.94
N VAL A 246 -6.48 -5.85 21.61
CA VAL A 246 -5.84 -6.24 20.35
C VAL A 246 -6.62 -5.70 19.16
N ARG A 247 -7.94 -5.95 19.11
CA ARG A 247 -8.79 -5.53 17.99
C ARG A 247 -8.84 -4.02 17.84
N LEU A 248 -9.01 -3.29 18.94
CA LEU A 248 -9.01 -1.83 18.94
C LEU A 248 -7.63 -1.27 18.57
N GLY A 249 -6.54 -1.86 19.07
CA GLY A 249 -5.17 -1.43 18.76
C GLY A 249 -4.85 -1.59 17.28
N ILE A 250 -5.20 -2.74 16.70
CA ILE A 250 -5.09 -2.99 15.26
C ILE A 250 -5.91 -1.94 14.49
N TYR A 251 -7.17 -1.73 14.87
CA TYR A 251 -8.05 -0.75 14.22
C TYR A 251 -7.43 0.66 14.25
N LEU A 252 -7.06 1.17 15.42
CA LEU A 252 -6.54 2.53 15.59
C LEU A 252 -5.22 2.75 14.84
N ILE A 253 -4.31 1.77 14.83
CA ILE A 253 -3.07 1.86 14.06
C ILE A 253 -3.37 1.89 12.57
N LEU A 254 -4.21 0.98 12.07
CA LEU A 254 -4.51 0.88 10.65
C LEU A 254 -5.24 2.10 10.11
N ILE A 255 -5.98 2.86 10.93
CA ILE A 255 -6.62 4.11 10.49
C ILE A 255 -5.75 5.36 10.68
N SER A 256 -4.61 5.23 11.35
CA SER A 256 -3.72 6.37 11.63
C SER A 256 -3.01 6.89 10.37
N PRO A 257 -2.63 8.17 10.33
CA PRO A 257 -1.77 8.71 9.27
C PRO A 257 -0.43 7.97 9.18
N ASP A 258 0.15 7.57 10.31
CA ASP A 258 1.43 6.86 10.40
C ASP A 258 1.40 5.51 9.66
N TYR A 259 0.23 4.87 9.58
CA TYR A 259 0.00 3.70 8.73
C TYR A 259 -0.53 4.04 7.34
N ALA A 260 -1.36 5.07 7.18
CA ALA A 260 -1.92 5.40 5.88
C ALA A 260 -0.82 5.86 4.92
N VAL A 261 0.16 6.62 5.40
CA VAL A 261 1.31 7.12 4.64
C VAL A 261 2.50 6.18 4.85
N LEU A 262 3.04 5.65 3.75
CA LEU A 262 4.29 4.91 3.74
C LEU A 262 5.42 5.93 3.54
N LYS A 263 6.38 5.95 4.46
CA LYS A 263 7.63 6.69 4.32
C LYS A 263 8.76 5.74 3.97
#